data_AF-A0A9P6T5D6-F1
#
_entry.id   AF-A0A9P6T5D6-F1
#
_cell.length_a   1.000
_cell.length_b   1.000
_cell.length_c   1.000
_cell.angle_alpha   90.00
_cell.angle_beta   90.00
_cell.angle_gamma   90.00
#
_symmetry.space_group_name_H-M   'P 1'
#
loop_
_entity.id
_entity.type
_entity.pdbx_description
1 polymer ?
#
loop_
_entity_poly.entity_id
_entity_poly.type
_entity_poly.pdbx_seq_one_letter_code
_entity_poly.pdbx_strand_id
1 'polypeptide(L)'
;MSAGKKAKMTGSVSGSSSRPVEGEENQAGSSGLEESIKVELKNRMLASGEWLRLTKVVREQLKGSSWEENLRCMAEARALEPDEPGLGKLIEYIQPIAAETVPAELKDDIMSSIRQFVEVNVEADNGNT
;
A
#
# COMPACT_ATOMS: atom_id res chain seq x y z
N MET A 1 25.36 -47.67 35.12
CA MET A 1 26.60 -47.05 35.67
C MET A 1 27.62 -46.96 34.55
N SER A 2 27.99 -45.75 34.12
CA SER A 2 29.18 -45.53 33.28
C SER A 2 29.61 -44.08 33.39
N ALA A 3 30.93 -43.93 33.48
CA ALA A 3 31.65 -42.79 34.03
C ALA A 3 31.84 -41.66 33.00
N GLY A 4 31.99 -40.43 33.51
CA GLY A 4 32.46 -39.30 32.72
C GLY A 4 33.98 -39.16 32.68
N LYS A 5 34.49 -38.29 31.79
CA LYS A 5 35.61 -37.35 32.05
C LYS A 5 35.94 -36.49 30.82
N LYS A 6 35.81 -35.17 31.02
CA LYS A 6 36.80 -34.09 30.84
C LYS A 6 37.60 -33.92 29.52
N ALA A 7 37.51 -32.68 29.01
CA ALA A 7 38.60 -31.66 28.91
C ALA A 7 39.11 -31.19 27.53
N LYS A 8 38.92 -29.88 27.28
CA LYS A 8 39.94 -28.79 27.19
C LYS A 8 40.65 -28.48 25.84
N MET A 9 40.99 -27.18 25.72
CA MET A 9 41.91 -26.47 24.79
C MET A 9 41.31 -26.11 23.43
N THR A 10 41.54 -24.96 22.78
CA THR A 10 42.40 -23.74 22.93
C THR A 10 41.89 -22.76 21.85
N GLY A 11 41.93 -21.44 22.01
CA GLY A 11 43.15 -20.66 21.76
C GLY A 11 42.81 -19.21 21.36
N SER A 12 43.66 -18.29 21.79
CA SER A 12 43.67 -16.84 21.58
C SER A 12 44.16 -16.40 20.19
N VAL A 13 43.76 -15.20 19.74
CA VAL A 13 44.61 -14.11 19.14
C VAL A 13 43.71 -12.89 18.87
N SER A 14 43.86 -11.75 19.57
CA SER A 14 44.67 -10.56 19.24
C SER A 14 44.33 -9.83 17.93
N GLY A 15 44.04 -8.52 18.02
CA GLY A 15 44.59 -7.54 17.07
C GLY A 15 43.64 -6.58 16.33
N SER A 16 43.63 -5.32 16.81
CA SER A 16 43.69 -4.06 16.03
C SER A 16 42.55 -3.61 15.09
N SER A 17 41.90 -2.51 15.51
CA SER A 17 41.89 -1.18 14.85
C SER A 17 41.60 -1.08 13.35
N SER A 18 40.46 -0.48 12.98
CA SER A 18 40.40 0.76 12.17
C SER A 18 38.96 1.21 11.86
N ARG A 19 38.64 2.42 12.34
CA ARG A 19 37.88 3.53 11.74
C ARG A 19 36.46 3.33 11.14
N PRO A 20 35.63 4.39 11.23
CA PRO A 20 34.20 4.35 10.98
C PRO A 20 33.92 4.43 9.48
N VAL A 21 32.93 3.68 9.02
CA VAL A 21 32.27 3.95 7.75
C VAL A 21 30.98 4.69 8.09
N GLU A 22 31.10 6.02 8.13
CA GLU A 22 29.96 6.92 7.91
C GLU A 22 29.49 6.72 6.48
N GLY A 23 28.21 6.42 6.27
CA GLY A 23 27.69 6.29 4.91
C GLY A 23 26.32 5.65 4.68
N GLU A 24 25.45 5.52 5.68
CA GLU A 24 24.11 4.93 5.47
C GLU A 24 22.97 5.68 6.19
N GLU A 25 22.98 7.01 6.16
CA GLU A 25 21.84 7.81 6.66
C GLU A 25 21.44 8.87 5.64
N ASN A 26 20.85 8.49 4.50
CA ASN A 26 20.13 9.48 3.70
C ASN A 26 18.98 8.96 2.82
N GLN A 27 18.37 7.81 3.15
CA GLN A 27 17.19 7.32 2.43
C GLN A 27 15.92 7.22 3.30
N ALA A 28 16.06 7.22 4.63
CA ALA A 28 14.92 7.10 5.55
C ALA A 28 14.14 8.42 5.77
N GLY A 29 14.75 9.58 5.53
CA GLY A 29 14.10 10.88 5.73
C GLY A 29 13.05 11.23 4.66
N SER A 30 13.26 10.77 3.42
CA SER A 30 12.39 11.11 2.29
C SER A 30 11.03 10.41 2.33
N SER A 31 10.99 9.14 2.76
CA SER A 31 9.74 8.35 2.79
C SER A 31 8.79 8.80 3.90
N GLY A 32 9.33 9.20 5.06
CA GLY A 32 8.52 9.73 6.16
C GLY A 32 7.88 11.09 5.83
N LEU A 33 8.61 11.96 5.13
CA LEU A 33 8.07 13.24 4.66
C LEU A 33 6.99 13.02 3.59
N GLU A 34 7.25 12.15 2.62
CA GLU A 34 6.26 11.82 1.57
C GLU A 34 4.97 11.26 2.16
N GLU A 35 5.07 10.35 3.13
CA GLU A 35 3.90 9.80 3.83
C GLU A 35 3.14 10.88 4.60
N SER A 36 3.84 11.78 5.29
CA SER A 36 3.24 12.91 5.98
C SER A 36 2.45 13.82 5.02
N ILE A 37 3.04 14.13 3.85
CA ILE A 37 2.38 14.92 2.81
C ILE A 37 1.14 14.20 2.27
N LYS A 38 1.21 12.89 2.02
CA LYS A 38 0.06 12.07 1.59
C LYS A 38 -1.07 12.10 2.61
N VAL A 39 -0.74 11.95 3.89
CA VAL A 39 -1.72 12.00 4.98
C VAL A 39 -2.38 13.39 5.05
N GLU A 40 -1.60 14.46 4.97
CA GLU A 40 -2.12 15.83 5.01
C GLU A 40 -3.02 16.15 3.82
N LEU A 41 -2.62 15.76 2.61
CA LEU A 41 -3.44 15.90 1.40
C LEU A 41 -4.75 15.11 1.53
N LYS A 42 -4.69 13.88 2.04
CA LYS A 42 -5.88 13.07 2.30
C LYS A 42 -6.80 13.75 3.31
N ASN A 43 -6.26 14.32 4.39
CA ASN A 43 -7.03 15.06 5.38
C ASN A 43 -7.72 16.28 4.77
N ARG A 44 -7.04 17.02 3.88
CA ARG A 44 -7.63 18.14 3.13
C ARG A 44 -8.71 17.68 2.15
N MET A 45 -8.52 16.56 1.45
CA MET A 45 -9.56 15.97 0.60
C MET A 45 -10.80 15.57 1.40
N LEU A 46 -10.62 15.05 2.63
CA LEU A 46 -11.72 14.71 3.52
C LEU A 46 -12.44 15.98 4.02
N ALA A 47 -11.71 16.99 4.46
CA ALA A 47 -12.26 18.24 4.98
C ALA A 47 -13.01 19.07 3.91
N SER A 48 -12.52 19.09 2.68
CA SER A 48 -13.17 19.75 1.54
C SER A 48 -14.38 18.98 0.99
N GLY A 49 -14.53 17.70 1.36
CA GLY A 49 -15.56 16.81 0.82
C GLY A 49 -15.21 16.20 -0.55
N GLU A 50 -14.07 16.56 -1.13
CA GLU A 50 -13.62 16.02 -2.42
C GLU A 50 -13.44 14.49 -2.37
N TRP A 51 -12.95 13.97 -1.25
CA TRP A 51 -12.84 12.53 -1.03
C TRP A 51 -14.19 11.81 -1.17
N LEU A 52 -15.24 12.37 -0.56
CA LEU A 52 -16.59 11.81 -0.62
C LEU A 52 -17.17 11.93 -2.03
N ARG A 53 -16.91 13.06 -2.72
CA ARG A 53 -17.32 13.29 -4.11
C ARG A 53 -16.73 12.23 -5.04
N LEU A 54 -15.41 12.03 -5.01
CA LEU A 54 -14.74 11.03 -5.85
C LEU A 54 -15.18 9.60 -5.53
N THR A 55 -15.32 9.27 -4.24
CA THR A 55 -15.83 7.95 -3.82
C THR A 55 -17.24 7.69 -4.36
N LYS A 56 -18.09 8.72 -4.35
CA LYS A 56 -19.44 8.65 -4.89
C LYS A 56 -19.42 8.43 -6.41
N VAL A 57 -18.61 9.19 -7.14
CA VAL A 57 -18.45 9.03 -8.60
C VAL A 57 -18.00 7.62 -8.95
N VAL A 58 -16.95 7.10 -8.29
CA VAL A 58 -16.49 5.72 -8.51
C VAL A 58 -17.62 4.72 -8.28
N ARG A 59 -18.35 4.85 -7.18
CA ARG A 59 -19.45 3.93 -6.85
C ARG A 59 -20.56 4.00 -7.89
N GLU A 60 -20.95 5.19 -8.32
CA GLU A 60 -22.03 5.39 -9.29
C GLU A 60 -21.66 4.86 -10.67
N GLN A 61 -20.41 5.03 -11.10
CA GLN A 61 -19.93 4.54 -12.39
C GLN A 61 -19.77 3.01 -12.42
N LEU A 62 -19.37 2.41 -11.30
CA LEU A 62 -19.23 0.95 -11.20
C LEU A 62 -20.58 0.26 -10.98
N LYS A 63 -21.53 0.92 -10.32
CA LYS A 63 -22.84 0.36 -10.04
C LYS A 63 -23.65 0.15 -11.32
N GLY A 64 -24.18 -1.05 -11.51
CA GLY A 64 -24.92 -1.45 -12.70
C GLY A 64 -24.05 -1.64 -13.95
N SER A 65 -22.73 -1.52 -13.82
CA SER A 65 -21.81 -1.77 -14.92
C SER A 65 -21.55 -3.27 -15.11
N SER A 66 -20.98 -3.63 -16.26
CA SER A 66 -20.51 -4.99 -16.49
C SER A 66 -19.39 -5.41 -15.53
N TRP A 67 -18.65 -4.45 -14.95
CA TRP A 67 -17.62 -4.74 -13.96
C TRP A 67 -18.23 -5.28 -12.66
N GLU A 68 -19.29 -4.64 -12.14
CA GLU A 68 -19.98 -5.10 -10.92
C GLU A 68 -20.65 -6.45 -11.17
N GLU A 69 -21.29 -6.62 -12.32
CA GLU A 69 -21.92 -7.88 -12.71
C GLU A 69 -20.90 -9.02 -12.77
N ASN A 70 -19.77 -8.82 -13.46
CA ASN A 70 -18.72 -9.82 -13.59
C ASN A 70 -18.15 -10.21 -12.22
N LEU A 71 -17.87 -9.23 -11.35
CA LEU A 71 -17.39 -9.53 -10.00
C LEU A 71 -18.43 -10.27 -9.17
N ARG A 72 -19.71 -9.94 -9.31
CA ARG A 72 -20.79 -10.67 -8.63
C ARG A 72 -20.83 -12.12 -9.12
N CYS A 73 -20.81 -12.37 -10.42
CA CYS A 73 -20.78 -13.72 -10.98
C CYS A 73 -19.56 -14.52 -10.49
N MET A 74 -18.38 -13.89 -10.42
CA MET A 74 -17.17 -14.54 -9.91
C MET A 74 -17.28 -14.87 -8.42
N ALA A 75 -17.84 -13.96 -7.61
CA ALA A 75 -18.04 -14.18 -6.20
C ALA A 75 -19.06 -15.31 -5.95
N GLU A 76 -20.16 -15.35 -6.72
CA GLU A 76 -21.16 -16.41 -6.68
C GLU A 76 -20.55 -17.77 -7.08
N ALA A 77 -19.78 -17.82 -8.18
CA ALA A 77 -19.11 -19.04 -8.61
C ALA A 77 -18.14 -19.57 -7.53
N ARG A 78 -17.33 -18.69 -6.94
CA ARG A 78 -16.40 -19.05 -5.87
C ARG A 78 -17.12 -19.51 -4.60
N ALA A 79 -18.26 -18.88 -4.27
CA ALA A 79 -19.06 -19.26 -3.09
C ALA A 79 -19.78 -20.62 -3.25
N LEU A 80 -19.92 -21.13 -4.47
CA LEU A 80 -20.49 -22.45 -4.75
C LEU A 80 -19.44 -23.58 -4.72
N GLU A 81 -18.16 -23.25 -4.59
CA GLU A 81 -17.10 -24.25 -4.53
C GLU A 81 -17.11 -25.02 -3.19
N PRO A 82 -16.75 -26.32 -3.19
CA PRO A 82 -16.91 -27.21 -2.04
C PRO A 82 -15.90 -26.99 -0.90
N ASP A 83 -15.04 -25.96 -0.96
CA ASP A 83 -13.88 -25.74 -0.08
C ASP A 83 -14.14 -24.87 1.16
N GLU A 84 -15.39 -24.88 1.66
CA GLU A 84 -15.84 -24.12 2.83
C GLU A 84 -15.74 -22.59 2.60
N PRO A 85 -16.71 -22.01 1.87
CA PRO A 85 -16.70 -20.61 1.46
C PRO A 85 -16.97 -19.69 2.66
N GLY A 86 -15.90 -19.27 3.33
CA GLY A 86 -15.94 -18.20 4.31
C GLY A 86 -15.92 -16.83 3.63
N LEU A 87 -16.68 -15.86 4.16
CA LEU A 87 -16.69 -14.48 3.64
C LEU A 87 -15.26 -13.88 3.57
N GLY A 88 -14.40 -14.16 4.55
CA GLY A 88 -13.01 -13.71 4.55
C GLY A 88 -12.22 -14.24 3.36
N LYS A 89 -12.26 -15.54 3.11
CA LYS A 89 -11.61 -16.18 1.95
C LYS A 89 -12.17 -15.66 0.62
N LEU A 90 -13.47 -15.39 0.57
CA LEU A 90 -14.13 -14.84 -0.61
C LEU A 90 -13.64 -13.41 -0.89
N ILE A 91 -13.53 -12.56 0.14
CA ILE A 91 -12.98 -11.21 0.00
C ILE A 91 -11.52 -11.26 -0.43
N GLU A 92 -10.69 -12.10 0.20
CA GLU A 92 -9.28 -12.27 -0.16
C GLU A 92 -9.09 -12.72 -1.62
N TYR A 93 -10.00 -13.55 -2.13
CA TYR A 93 -10.00 -13.99 -3.52
C TYR A 93 -10.44 -12.89 -4.50
N ILE A 94 -11.54 -12.20 -4.19
CA ILE A 94 -12.17 -11.24 -5.10
C ILE A 94 -11.45 -9.88 -5.10
N GLN A 95 -10.88 -9.45 -3.98
CA GLN A 95 -10.23 -8.14 -3.84
C GLN A 95 -9.15 -7.86 -4.90
N PRO A 96 -8.13 -8.73 -5.13
CA PRO A 96 -7.10 -8.44 -6.13
C PRO A 96 -7.69 -8.35 -7.53
N ILE A 97 -8.62 -9.24 -7.87
CA ILE A 97 -9.33 -9.25 -9.16
C ILE A 97 -10.12 -7.95 -9.35
N ALA A 98 -10.85 -7.52 -8.31
CA ALA A 98 -11.61 -6.28 -8.35
C ALA A 98 -10.70 -5.08 -8.63
N ALA A 99 -9.54 -4.99 -7.98
CA ALA A 99 -8.59 -3.89 -8.18
C ALA A 99 -7.96 -3.87 -9.58
N GLU A 100 -7.61 -5.03 -10.12
CA GLU A 100 -7.00 -5.17 -11.44
C GLU A 100 -7.99 -4.86 -12.57
N THR A 101 -9.23 -5.34 -12.43
CA THR A 101 -10.26 -5.28 -13.48
C THR A 101 -11.04 -3.97 -13.54
N VAL A 102 -10.83 -3.02 -12.61
CA VAL A 102 -11.47 -1.70 -12.71
C VAL A 102 -11.15 -1.07 -14.08
N PRO A 103 -12.16 -0.55 -14.82
CA PRO A 103 -11.97 0.04 -16.14
C PRO A 103 -10.90 1.13 -16.17
N ALA A 104 -10.04 1.10 -17.20
CA ALA A 104 -8.93 2.04 -17.32
C ALA A 104 -9.40 3.50 -17.43
N GLU A 105 -10.46 3.73 -18.21
CA GLU A 105 -11.07 5.05 -18.37
C GLU A 105 -11.49 5.66 -17.02
N LEU A 106 -12.14 4.86 -16.15
CA LEU A 106 -12.52 5.31 -14.81
C LEU A 106 -11.29 5.57 -13.93
N LYS A 107 -10.25 4.74 -14.02
CA LYS A 107 -8.99 4.98 -13.29
C LYS A 107 -8.37 6.31 -13.72
N ASP A 108 -8.30 6.58 -15.02
CA ASP A 108 -7.69 7.77 -15.58
C ASP A 108 -8.46 9.05 -15.21
N ASP A 109 -9.79 9.01 -15.24
CA ASP A 109 -10.66 10.13 -14.84
C ASP A 109 -10.47 10.49 -13.35
N ILE A 110 -10.44 9.48 -12.48
CA ILE A 110 -10.25 9.67 -11.04
C ILE A 110 -8.82 10.12 -10.74
N MET A 111 -7.82 9.53 -11.40
CA MET A 111 -6.43 9.95 -11.26
C MET A 111 -6.22 11.39 -11.71
N SER A 112 -6.87 11.81 -12.80
CA SER A 112 -6.84 13.20 -13.27
C SER A 112 -7.44 14.16 -12.25
N SER A 113 -8.57 13.78 -11.65
CA SER A 113 -9.22 14.56 -10.59
C SER A 113 -8.34 14.67 -9.33
N ILE A 114 -7.68 13.58 -8.93
CA ILE A 114 -6.74 13.58 -7.79
C ILE A 114 -5.53 14.47 -8.11
N ARG A 115 -4.95 14.36 -9.32
CA ARG A 115 -3.82 15.21 -9.73
C ARG A 115 -4.18 16.68 -9.69
N GLN A 116 -5.32 17.05 -10.25
CA GLN A 116 -5.82 18.43 -10.21
C GLN A 116 -5.99 18.91 -8.77
N PHE A 117 -6.53 18.09 -7.87
CA PHE A 117 -6.63 18.44 -6.46
C PHE A 117 -5.25 18.67 -5.83
N VAL A 118 -4.29 17.79 -6.09
CA VAL A 118 -2.92 17.89 -5.57
C VAL A 118 -2.25 19.16 -6.09
N GLU A 119 -2.34 19.46 -7.38
CA GLU A 119 -1.76 20.67 -8.00
C GLU A 119 -2.29 21.97 -7.40
N VAL A 120 -3.57 22.01 -7.02
CA VAL A 120 -4.17 23.19 -6.37
C VAL A 120 -3.77 23.30 -4.89
N ASN A 121 -3.46 22.17 -4.23
CA ASN A 121 -3.24 22.12 -2.78
C ASN A 121 -1.76 22.02 -2.37
N VAL A 122 -0.89 21.69 -3.31
CA VAL A 122 0.55 21.77 -3.19
C VAL A 122 0.94 23.02 -3.94
N GLU A 123 1.18 24.12 -3.22
CA GLU A 123 1.95 25.21 -3.79
C GLU A 123 3.25 24.59 -4.27
N ALA A 124 3.47 24.56 -5.59
CA ALA A 124 4.83 24.43 -6.08
C ALA A 124 5.56 25.59 -5.41
N ASP A 125 6.52 25.27 -4.53
CA ASP A 125 7.49 26.19 -3.97
C ASP A 125 8.33 26.72 -5.14
N ASN A 126 7.67 27.50 -6.00
CA ASN A 126 8.23 28.22 -7.11
C ASN A 126 8.85 29.44 -6.46
N GLY A 127 10.10 29.26 -6.06
CA GLY A 127 10.94 30.30 -5.47
C GLY A 127 10.73 31.63 -6.18
N ASN A 128 10.10 32.56 -5.47
CA ASN A 128 10.13 33.98 -5.79
C ASN A 128 9.82 34.77 -4.51
N THR A 129 10.83 34.96 -3.67
CA THR A 129 11.50 36.25 -3.40
C THR A 129 12.60 36.08 -2.38
#